data_AF-A0A8H6Y9L5-F1
#
_entry.id   AF-A0A8H6Y9L5-F1
#
_cell.length_a   1.000
_cell.length_b   1.000
_cell.length_c   1.000
_cell.angle_alpha   90.00
_cell.angle_beta   90.00
_cell.angle_gamma   90.00
#
_symmetry.space_group_name_H-M   'P 1'
#
loop_
_entity.id
_entity.type
_entity.pdbx_description
1 polymer ?
#
loop_
_entity_poly.entity_id
_entity_poly.type
_entity_poly.pdbx_seq_one_letter_code
_entity_poly.pdbx_strand_id
1 'polypeptide(L)'
;MNTFLSSVLVALCAIAVVPSILATPLEKRDNFSNSCSDISVSASGDLTATCLAAVGSLRSTISLNNCVGNNNGDLTAGFSGFTSSCTNIRLINGVDLTAQCTSASGIVVGSQLNLDTFVDNNNGQLAC
;
A
#
# COMPACT_ATOMS: atom_id res chain seq x y z
N MET A 1 -16.86 47.89 -58.98
CA MET A 1 -16.98 48.69 -57.74
C MET A 1 -17.58 47.81 -56.66
N ASN A 2 -17.08 47.63 -55.45
CA ASN A 2 -15.88 48.02 -54.69
C ASN A 2 -15.92 47.06 -53.48
N THR A 3 -14.89 46.22 -53.26
CA THR A 3 -13.93 46.33 -52.12
C THR A 3 -14.59 46.45 -50.74
N PHE A 4 -14.60 45.37 -49.94
CA PHE A 4 -13.61 45.03 -48.90
C PHE A 4 -13.86 45.68 -47.51
N LEU A 5 -13.86 44.80 -46.50
CA LEU A 5 -13.25 44.92 -45.16
C LEU A 5 -13.98 45.60 -43.98
N SER A 6 -13.90 44.86 -42.87
CA SER A 6 -13.84 45.30 -41.47
C SER A 6 -15.15 45.77 -40.84
N SER A 7 -15.68 45.08 -39.83
CA SER A 7 -15.06 45.14 -38.50
C SER A 7 -15.36 43.89 -37.68
N VAL A 8 -14.29 43.30 -37.18
CA VAL A 8 -14.23 42.23 -36.19
C VAL A 8 -15.10 42.58 -34.97
N LEU A 9 -16.06 41.72 -34.66
CA LEU A 9 -16.44 41.45 -33.28
C LEU A 9 -16.53 39.94 -33.11
N VAL A 10 -15.37 39.28 -33.18
CA VAL A 10 -15.22 37.92 -32.65
C VAL A 10 -15.43 38.07 -31.15
N ALA A 11 -16.65 37.82 -30.70
CA ALA A 11 -16.90 37.55 -29.29
C ALA A 11 -16.10 36.29 -28.95
N LEU A 12 -14.90 36.52 -28.43
CA LEU A 12 -14.07 35.50 -27.83
C LEU A 12 -14.81 35.05 -26.57
N CYS A 13 -15.81 34.19 -26.75
CA CYS A 13 -16.32 33.37 -25.68
C CYS A 13 -15.13 32.48 -25.34
N ALA A 14 -14.36 32.91 -24.34
CA ALA A 14 -13.31 32.12 -23.76
C ALA A 14 -13.97 30.80 -23.35
N ILE A 15 -13.81 29.79 -24.18
CA ILE A 15 -14.11 28.42 -23.81
C ILE A 15 -13.08 28.17 -22.72
N ALA A 16 -13.51 28.38 -21.47
CA ALA A 16 -12.79 27.88 -20.33
C ALA A 16 -12.75 26.38 -20.54
N VAL A 17 -11.65 25.90 -21.12
CA VAL A 17 -11.31 24.50 -21.15
C VAL A 17 -11.03 24.18 -19.69
N VAL A 18 -12.09 23.85 -18.95
CA VAL A 18 -11.95 23.31 -17.60
C VAL A 18 -11.15 22.03 -17.79
N PRO A 19 -9.90 21.94 -17.29
CA PRO A 19 -9.21 20.67 -17.29
C PRO A 19 -10.07 19.74 -16.43
N SER A 20 -10.66 18.74 -17.08
CA SER A 20 -11.35 17.64 -16.42
C SER A 20 -10.34 17.05 -15.45
N ILE A 21 -10.50 17.36 -14.16
CA ILE A 21 -9.76 16.67 -13.11
C ILE A 21 -10.24 15.22 -13.23
N LEU A 22 -9.44 14.39 -13.89
CA LEU A 22 -9.56 12.94 -13.81
C LEU A 22 -9.27 12.61 -12.35
N ALA A 23 -10.31 12.67 -11.51
CA ALA A 23 -10.28 12.03 -10.22
C ALA A 23 -10.10 10.55 -10.54
N THR A 24 -8.85 10.10 -10.53
CA THR A 24 -8.56 8.67 -10.41
C THR A 24 -9.36 8.21 -9.21
N PRO A 25 -10.20 7.16 -9.32
CA PRO A 25 -10.84 6.61 -8.14
C PRO A 25 -9.72 6.41 -7.12
N LEU A 26 -9.87 7.03 -5.94
CA LEU A 26 -9.01 6.72 -4.81
C LEU A 26 -9.20 5.21 -4.63
N GLU A 27 -8.22 4.44 -5.07
CA GLU A 27 -8.24 2.99 -4.95
C GLU A 27 -8.35 2.77 -3.45
N LYS A 28 -9.57 2.44 -3.01
CA LYS A 28 -9.83 2.14 -1.62
C LYS A 28 -8.97 0.91 -1.38
N ARG A 29 -7.81 1.12 -0.76
CA ARG A 29 -6.96 0.06 -0.24
C ARG A 29 -7.88 -0.83 0.57
N ASP A 30 -8.13 -2.01 0.03
CA ASP A 30 -9.04 -2.96 0.64
C ASP A 30 -8.15 -3.83 1.49
N ASN A 31 -8.15 -3.51 2.79
CA ASN A 31 -7.35 -4.19 3.80
C ASN A 31 -7.42 -5.70 3.58
N PHE A 32 -6.25 -6.33 3.38
CA PHE A 32 -6.19 -7.74 2.96
C PHE A 32 -6.94 -8.67 3.91
N SER A 33 -6.98 -8.36 5.22
CA SER A 33 -7.66 -9.17 6.23
C SER A 33 -9.16 -9.40 5.99
N ASN A 34 -9.83 -8.48 5.29
CA ASN A 34 -11.26 -8.61 4.97
C ASN A 34 -11.54 -9.66 3.91
N SER A 35 -10.55 -9.96 3.07
CA SER A 35 -10.68 -10.84 1.91
C SER A 35 -9.68 -11.99 1.90
N CYS A 36 -8.90 -12.16 2.97
CA CYS A 36 -7.95 -13.25 3.12
C CYS A 36 -8.18 -14.04 4.42
N SER A 37 -7.92 -15.35 4.36
CA SER A 37 -7.96 -16.29 5.49
C SER A 37 -6.62 -17.01 5.64
N ASP A 38 -6.47 -17.82 6.70
CA ASP A 38 -5.27 -18.64 6.94
C ASP A 38 -3.97 -17.83 6.91
N ILE A 39 -4.04 -16.65 7.52
CA ILE A 39 -2.97 -15.65 7.55
C ILE A 39 -1.90 -16.10 8.53
N SER A 40 -0.66 -16.14 8.07
CA SER A 40 0.50 -16.56 8.85
C SER A 40 1.74 -15.79 8.43
N VAL A 41 2.66 -15.56 9.37
CA VAL A 41 3.96 -14.96 9.08
C VAL A 41 5.06 -15.93 9.46
N SER A 42 6.07 -16.06 8.62
CA SER A 42 7.28 -16.83 8.92
C SER A 42 8.29 -16.01 9.73
N ALA A 43 9.27 -16.68 10.32
CA ALA A 43 10.41 -16.01 10.95
C ALA A 43 11.29 -15.23 9.96
N SER A 44 11.20 -15.52 8.66
CA SER A 44 11.85 -14.75 7.59
C SER A 44 11.07 -13.50 7.18
N GLY A 45 9.90 -13.26 7.78
CA GLY A 45 9.05 -12.11 7.46
C GLY A 45 8.18 -12.33 6.22
N ASP A 46 7.95 -13.58 5.80
CA ASP A 46 7.06 -13.89 4.68
C ASP A 46 5.63 -14.04 5.20
N LEU A 47 4.75 -13.16 4.74
CA LEU A 47 3.32 -13.21 5.01
C LEU A 47 2.67 -14.12 3.98
N THR A 48 2.00 -15.17 4.45
CA THR A 48 1.23 -16.08 3.60
C THR A 48 -0.23 -16.08 4.03
N ALA A 49 -1.13 -15.93 3.07
CA ALA A 49 -2.56 -16.00 3.29
C ALA A 49 -3.27 -16.64 2.08
N THR A 50 -4.51 -17.08 2.29
CA THR A 50 -5.42 -17.53 1.24
C THR A 50 -6.41 -16.41 0.96
N CYS A 51 -6.29 -15.77 -0.20
CA CYS A 51 -7.02 -14.55 -0.52
C CYS A 51 -8.09 -14.79 -1.60
N LEU A 52 -9.23 -14.12 -1.46
CA LEU A 52 -10.30 -14.15 -2.46
C LEU A 52 -9.82 -13.52 -3.77
N ALA A 53 -10.08 -14.21 -4.87
CA ALA A 53 -9.86 -13.74 -6.22
C ALA A 53 -11.20 -13.57 -6.95
N ALA A 54 -11.17 -13.05 -8.18
CA ALA A 54 -12.35 -12.95 -9.04
C ALA A 54 -13.03 -14.33 -9.24
N VAL A 55 -12.26 -15.41 -9.18
CA VAL A 55 -12.75 -16.78 -9.22
C VAL A 55 -12.06 -17.60 -8.13
N GLY A 56 -12.80 -17.91 -7.07
CA GLY A 56 -12.31 -18.75 -5.96
C GLY A 56 -11.34 -18.02 -5.03
N SER A 57 -10.43 -18.79 -4.43
CA SER A 57 -9.39 -18.27 -3.53
C SER A 57 -8.03 -18.77 -3.98
N LEU A 58 -7.01 -17.91 -3.83
CA LEU A 58 -5.63 -18.21 -4.17
C LEU A 58 -4.76 -18.09 -2.93
N ARG A 59 -3.85 -19.05 -2.73
CA ARG A 59 -2.83 -18.93 -1.69
C ARG A 59 -1.70 -18.06 -2.23
N SER A 60 -1.42 -16.97 -1.52
CA SER A 60 -0.42 -15.97 -1.90
C SER A 60 0.56 -15.76 -0.76
N THR A 61 1.81 -15.48 -1.13
CA THR A 61 2.91 -15.18 -0.21
C THR A 61 3.61 -13.90 -0.67
N ILE A 62 3.83 -12.98 0.26
CA ILE A 62 4.62 -11.77 0.06
C ILE A 62 5.69 -11.67 1.13
N SER A 63 6.90 -11.24 0.76
CA SER A 63 7.92 -10.93 1.76
C SER A 63 7.69 -9.52 2.30
N LEU A 64 7.37 -9.42 3.59
CA LEU A 64 7.21 -8.12 4.26
C LEU A 64 8.51 -7.33 4.31
N ASN A 65 9.66 -7.97 4.10
CA ASN A 65 10.92 -7.27 3.88
C ASN A 65 10.92 -6.30 2.71
N ASN A 66 9.98 -6.42 1.76
CA ASN A 66 9.87 -5.49 0.63
C ASN A 66 9.17 -4.17 1.00
N CYS A 67 8.42 -4.14 2.09
CA CYS A 67 7.54 -3.02 2.45
C CYS A 67 7.54 -2.66 3.95
N VAL A 68 8.25 -3.41 4.78
CA VAL A 68 8.44 -3.15 6.20
C VAL A 68 9.93 -3.06 6.50
N GLY A 69 10.30 -1.99 7.20
CA GLY A 69 11.63 -1.79 7.74
C GLY A 69 11.61 -1.49 9.22
N ASN A 70 12.81 -1.41 9.79
CA ASN A 70 13.04 -0.98 11.16
C ASN A 70 13.53 0.47 11.16
N ASN A 71 12.74 1.38 11.72
CA ASN A 71 13.09 2.79 11.89
C ASN A 71 13.41 3.05 13.37
N ASN A 72 14.69 2.96 13.74
CA ASN A 72 15.18 3.22 15.10
C ASN A 72 14.49 2.41 16.22
N GLY A 73 14.11 1.15 15.95
CA GLY A 73 13.41 0.26 16.87
C GLY A 73 11.92 0.11 16.56
N ASP A 74 11.37 0.94 15.67
CA ASP A 74 9.96 0.92 15.30
C ASP A 74 9.72 0.25 13.93
N LEU A 75 8.82 -0.72 13.88
CA LEU A 75 8.34 -1.32 12.63
C LEU A 75 7.59 -0.26 11.82
N THR A 76 8.08 0.02 10.61
CA THR A 76 7.53 1.09 9.77
C THR A 76 7.27 0.58 8.35
N ALA A 77 6.07 0.88 7.84
CA ALA A 77 5.69 0.61 6.45
C ALA A 77 6.41 1.54 5.46
N GLY A 78 6.62 1.08 4.22
CA GLY A 78 7.30 1.82 3.16
C GLY A 78 8.84 1.76 3.21
N PHE A 79 9.39 1.04 4.20
CA PHE A 79 10.82 0.72 4.28
C PHE A 79 11.05 -0.75 3.90
N SER A 80 12.28 -1.23 4.02
CA SER A 80 12.62 -2.61 3.67
C SER A 80 13.57 -3.26 4.67
N GLY A 81 13.60 -4.59 4.67
CA GLY A 81 14.61 -5.39 5.35
C GLY A 81 14.51 -5.43 6.87
N PHE A 82 13.32 -5.27 7.47
CA PHE A 82 13.17 -5.29 8.94
C PHE A 82 13.76 -6.56 9.60
N THR A 83 13.71 -7.73 8.94
CA THR A 83 14.20 -8.98 9.53
C THR A 83 15.70 -9.01 9.75
N SER A 84 16.46 -8.07 9.18
CA SER A 84 17.90 -7.92 9.43
C SER A 84 18.22 -7.45 10.85
N SER A 85 17.29 -6.74 11.50
CA SER A 85 17.49 -6.08 12.79
C SER A 85 16.35 -6.32 13.78
N CYS A 86 15.34 -7.08 13.37
CA CYS A 86 14.20 -7.49 14.19
C CYS A 86 14.15 -9.00 14.38
N THR A 87 13.74 -9.42 15.58
CA THR A 87 13.57 -10.83 15.98
C THR A 87 12.20 -11.04 16.64
N ASN A 88 11.87 -12.27 17.02
CA ASN A 88 10.58 -12.62 17.64
C ASN A 88 9.37 -12.14 16.81
N ILE A 89 9.45 -12.33 15.50
CA ILE A 89 8.45 -11.88 14.52
C ILE A 89 7.20 -12.76 14.65
N ARG A 90 6.07 -12.12 14.93
CA ARG A 90 4.80 -12.80 15.19
C ARG A 90 3.64 -11.96 14.67
N LEU A 91 2.62 -12.64 14.20
CA LEU A 91 1.35 -12.01 13.84
C LEU A 91 0.36 -12.19 15.01
N ILE A 92 -0.26 -11.09 15.43
CA ILE A 92 -1.28 -11.07 16.47
C ILE A 92 -2.61 -10.67 15.80
N ASN A 93 -3.70 -11.32 16.19
CA ASN A 93 -5.04 -11.07 15.66
C ASN A 93 -5.17 -11.21 14.12
N GLY A 94 -4.20 -11.86 13.47
CA GLY A 94 -4.17 -12.04 12.02
C GLY A 94 -3.73 -10.81 11.20
N VAL A 95 -3.48 -9.66 11.84
CA VAL A 95 -3.19 -8.39 11.13
C VAL A 95 -2.07 -7.56 11.75
N ASP A 96 -1.85 -7.67 13.06
CA ASP A 96 -0.84 -6.88 13.75
C ASP A 96 0.50 -7.62 13.73
N LEU A 97 1.45 -7.12 12.95
CA LEU A 97 2.83 -7.60 12.96
C LEU A 97 3.51 -7.08 14.23
N THR A 98 4.07 -7.99 15.01
CA THR A 98 4.88 -7.66 16.19
C THR A 98 6.27 -8.22 16.04
N ALA A 99 7.28 -7.45 16.47
CA ALA A 99 8.66 -7.89 16.50
C ALA A 99 9.45 -7.12 17.57
N GLN A 100 10.63 -7.64 17.90
CA GLN A 100 11.62 -6.98 18.73
C GLN A 100 12.74 -6.45 17.84
N CYS A 101 12.81 -5.15 17.66
CA CYS A 101 13.69 -4.47 16.72
C CYS A 101 14.80 -3.71 17.44
N THR A 102 16.00 -3.73 16.87
CA THR A 102 17.17 -3.04 17.44
C THR A 102 17.20 -1.59 16.98
N SER A 103 17.26 -0.64 17.90
CA SER A 103 17.40 0.79 17.61
C SER A 103 18.82 1.15 17.15
N ALA A 104 19.03 2.38 16.66
CA ALA A 104 20.35 2.86 16.28
C ALA A 104 21.34 2.92 17.47
N SER A 105 20.82 2.98 18.70
CA SER A 105 21.62 2.93 19.93
C SER A 105 21.88 1.50 20.43
N GLY A 106 21.47 0.47 19.69
CA GLY A 106 21.66 -0.94 20.05
C GLY A 106 20.65 -1.47 21.08
N ILE A 107 19.58 -0.72 21.39
CA ILE A 107 18.55 -1.14 22.34
C ILE A 107 17.50 -1.96 21.59
N VAL A 108 17.12 -3.11 22.14
CA VAL A 108 16.02 -3.91 21.59
C VAL A 108 14.69 -3.39 22.12
N VAL A 109 13.81 -2.98 21.22
CA VAL A 109 12.49 -2.41 21.52
C VAL A 109 11.42 -3.31 20.90
N GLY A 110 10.33 -3.55 21.63
CA GLY A 110 9.16 -4.21 21.07
C GLY A 110 8.33 -3.23 20.27
N SER A 111 8.01 -3.58 19.01
CA SER A 111 7.20 -2.75 18.13
C SER A 111 6.05 -3.54 17.52
N GLN A 112 4.97 -2.84 17.18
CA GLN A 112 3.80 -3.36 16.49
C GLN A 112 3.51 -2.50 15.25
N LEU A 113 3.05 -3.13 14.18
CA LEU A 113 2.63 -2.49 12.94
C LEU A 113 1.38 -3.21 12.40
N ASN A 114 0.30 -2.46 12.17
CA ASN A 114 -0.90 -3.02 11.58
C ASN A 114 -0.74 -3.15 10.05
N LEU A 115 -0.73 -4.39 9.56
CA LEU A 115 -0.53 -4.71 8.15
C LEU A 115 -1.70 -4.26 7.26
N ASP A 116 -2.92 -4.18 7.79
CA ASP A 116 -4.10 -3.73 7.03
C ASP A 116 -3.99 -2.28 6.56
N THR A 117 -3.04 -1.51 7.09
CA THR A 117 -2.85 -0.11 6.68
C THR A 117 -2.12 0.02 5.35
N PHE A 118 -1.44 -1.02 4.88
CA PHE A 118 -0.64 -0.97 3.64
C PHE A 118 -0.53 -2.30 2.87
N VAL A 119 -1.01 -3.42 3.42
CA VAL A 119 -1.09 -4.70 2.72
C VAL A 119 -2.50 -4.87 2.16
N ASP A 120 -2.58 -5.09 0.86
CA ASP A 120 -3.81 -5.25 0.11
C ASP A 120 -3.89 -6.64 -0.53
N ASN A 121 -5.11 -7.05 -0.87
CA ASN A 121 -5.37 -8.19 -1.73
C ASN A 121 -5.77 -7.72 -3.13
N ASN A 122 -4.90 -7.92 -4.11
CA ASN A 122 -5.17 -7.66 -5.52
C ASN A 122 -5.50 -8.97 -6.25
N ASN A 123 -6.79 -9.27 -6.39
CA ASN A 123 -7.30 -10.43 -7.12
C ASN A 123 -6.67 -11.78 -6.68
N GLY A 124 -6.57 -11.98 -5.36
CA GLY A 124 -5.96 -13.17 -4.75
C GLY A 124 -4.45 -13.07 -4.55
N GLN A 125 -3.81 -11.95 -4.90
CA GLN A 125 -2.38 -11.72 -4.70
C GLN A 125 -2.15 -10.68 -3.61
N LEU A 126 -1.36 -11.01 -2.61
CA LEU A 126 -0.95 -10.05 -1.58
C LEU A 126 0.02 -9.03 -2.19
N ALA A 127 -0.23 -7.76 -1.90
CA ALA A 127 0.61 -6.65 -2.33
C ALA A 127 0.82 -5.66 -1.19
N CYS A 128 1.97 -5.00 -1.22
CA CYS A 128 2.22 -3.72 -0.57
C CYS A 128 2.22 -2.66 -1.68
#